data_AF-A0AAW9WBN6-F1
#
_entry.id   AF-A0AAW9WBN6-F1
#
_cell.length_a   1.000
_cell.length_b   1.000
_cell.length_c   1.000
_cell.angle_alpha   90.00
_cell.angle_beta   90.00
_cell.angle_gamma   90.00
#
_symmetry.space_group_name_H-M   'P 1'
#
loop_
_entity.id
_entity.type
_entity.pdbx_description
1 polymer ?
#
loop_
_entity_poly.entity_id
_entity_poly.type
_entity_poly.pdbx_seq_one_letter_code
_entity_poly.pdbx_strand_id
1 'polypeptide(L)'
;MLEHSDLQAIRDIMKEEIGRSENLLKDNIKTEIGRSENLLRDTIKAEIGKSENLLRDNIKTEIERSENLLRDTIKAEIGRSENLVLSEVDRVQENLETKMEQLKRNMDELTQYYRTVKLDHENNALFLQMIQELKKEMEQLKIKIA
;
A
#
# COMPACT_ATOMS: atom_id res chain seq x y z
N MET A 1 103.42 -23.25 15.86
CA MET A 1 102.57 -23.55 14.68
C MET A 1 101.44 -24.43 15.18
N LEU A 2 100.20 -24.19 14.75
CA LEU A 2 99.09 -25.08 15.10
C LEU A 2 99.30 -26.44 14.43
N GLU A 3 99.07 -27.52 15.16
CA GLU A 3 99.15 -28.88 14.62
C GLU A 3 97.84 -29.24 13.90
N HIS A 4 97.87 -30.30 13.08
CA HIS A 4 96.68 -30.75 12.35
C HIS A 4 95.51 -31.11 13.30
N SER A 5 95.81 -31.63 14.49
CA SER A 5 94.85 -31.93 15.54
C SER A 5 94.12 -30.67 16.04
N ASP A 6 94.84 -29.56 16.18
CA ASP A 6 94.26 -28.28 16.64
C ASP A 6 93.27 -27.74 15.60
N LEU A 7 93.63 -27.80 14.32
CA LEU A 7 92.76 -27.37 13.23
C LEU A 7 91.50 -28.24 13.10
N GLN A 8 91.61 -29.54 13.38
CA GLN A 8 90.47 -30.45 13.36
C GLN A 8 89.52 -30.19 14.54
N ALA A 9 90.05 -29.99 15.75
CA ALA A 9 89.26 -29.62 16.92
C ALA A 9 88.51 -28.29 16.71
N ILE A 10 89.18 -27.27 16.17
CA ILE A 10 88.54 -25.98 15.83
C ILE A 10 87.41 -26.17 14.81
N ARG A 11 87.63 -27.00 13.77
CA ARG A 11 86.60 -27.30 12.76
C ARG A 11 85.37 -27.95 13.38
N ASP A 12 85.55 -28.91 14.28
CA ASP A 12 84.43 -29.63 14.89
C ASP A 12 83.66 -28.73 15.85
N ILE A 13 84.35 -27.89 16.64
CA ILE A 13 83.72 -26.85 17.47
C ILE A 13 82.94 -25.87 16.61
N MET A 14 83.52 -25.37 15.51
CA MET A 14 82.83 -24.44 14.61
C MET A 14 81.57 -25.07 14.00
N LYS A 15 81.62 -26.34 13.57
CA LYS A 15 80.44 -27.04 13.05
C LYS A 15 79.34 -27.16 14.11
N GLU A 16 79.71 -27.50 15.34
CA GLU A 16 78.75 -27.61 16.44
C GLU A 16 78.10 -26.26 16.76
N GLU A 17 78.90 -25.19 16.88
CA GLU A 17 78.40 -23.85 17.16
C GLU A 17 77.53 -23.30 16.02
N ILE A 18 77.90 -23.54 14.76
CA ILE A 18 77.06 -23.18 13.60
C ILE A 18 75.73 -23.93 13.68
N GLY A 19 75.75 -25.25 13.93
CA GLY A 19 74.53 -26.06 14.04
C GLY A 19 73.61 -25.61 15.18
N ARG A 20 74.18 -25.26 16.34
CA ARG A 20 73.44 -24.68 17.48
C ARG A 20 72.82 -23.33 17.10
N SER A 21 73.60 -22.44 16.47
CA SER A 21 73.11 -21.13 16.03
C SER A 21 72.00 -21.26 14.99
N GLU A 22 72.11 -22.17 14.03
CA GLU A 22 71.07 -22.42 13.02
C GLU A 22 69.78 -22.93 13.63
N ASN A 23 69.86 -23.84 14.60
CA ASN A 23 68.67 -24.35 15.30
C ASN A 23 67.99 -23.26 16.12
N LEU A 24 68.76 -22.46 16.87
CA LEU A 24 68.23 -21.31 17.61
C LEU A 24 67.55 -20.29 16.68
N LEU A 25 68.15 -20.01 15.52
CA LEU A 25 67.55 -19.13 14.52
C LEU A 25 66.24 -19.70 13.98
N LYS A 26 66.18 -21.00 13.66
CA LYS A 26 64.94 -21.66 13.20
C LYS A 26 63.84 -21.59 14.25
N ASP A 27 64.16 -21.85 15.52
CA ASP A 27 63.18 -21.82 16.61
C ASP A 27 62.65 -20.40 16.87
N ASN A 28 63.54 -19.40 16.82
CA ASN A 28 63.15 -17.99 16.93
C ASN A 28 62.23 -17.58 15.78
N ILE A 29 62.59 -17.91 14.53
CA ILE A 29 61.77 -17.59 13.35
C ILE A 29 60.40 -18.26 13.46
N LYS A 30 60.34 -19.54 13.84
CA LYS A 30 59.07 -20.26 14.02
C LYS A 30 58.19 -19.61 15.08
N THR A 31 58.79 -19.16 16.18
CA THR A 31 58.08 -18.50 17.28
C THR A 31 57.53 -17.14 16.85
N GLU A 32 58.33 -16.32 16.16
CA GLU A 32 57.90 -15.02 15.68
C GLU A 32 56.81 -15.11 14.60
N ILE A 33 56.94 -16.07 13.67
CA ILE A 33 55.90 -16.35 12.68
C ILE A 33 54.59 -16.72 13.38
N GLY A 34 54.62 -17.66 14.34
CA GLY A 34 53.41 -18.07 15.06
C GLY A 34 52.77 -16.92 15.85
N ARG A 35 53.57 -16.03 16.45
CA ARG A 35 53.07 -14.81 17.10
C ARG A 35 52.41 -13.86 16.11
N SER A 36 53.07 -13.60 14.98
CA SER A 36 52.54 -12.73 13.93
C SER A 36 51.24 -13.27 13.33
N GLU A 37 51.17 -14.58 13.07
CA GLU A 37 49.96 -15.23 12.54
C GLU A 37 48.78 -15.13 13.50
N ASN A 38 49.02 -15.32 14.80
CA ASN A 38 47.98 -15.18 15.82
C ASN A 38 47.49 -13.73 15.93
N LEU A 39 48.41 -12.75 15.97
CA LEU A 39 48.05 -11.34 15.99
C LEU A 39 47.24 -10.92 14.75
N LEU A 40 47.65 -11.38 13.56
CA LEU A 40 46.92 -11.13 12.32
C LEU A 40 45.52 -11.75 12.38
N ARG A 41 45.40 -13.01 12.83
CA ARG A 41 44.11 -13.70 12.97
C ARG A 41 43.17 -12.94 13.92
N ASP A 42 43.66 -12.53 15.08
CA ASP A 42 42.86 -11.81 16.08
C ASP A 42 42.43 -10.44 15.57
N THR A 43 43.34 -9.72 14.88
CA THR A 43 43.03 -8.43 14.26
C THR A 43 41.96 -8.57 13.18
N ILE A 44 42.11 -9.55 12.28
CA ILE A 44 41.12 -9.81 11.22
C ILE A 44 39.76 -10.17 11.83
N LYS A 45 39.73 -11.04 12.85
CA LYS A 45 38.49 -11.43 13.52
C LYS A 45 37.79 -10.22 14.17
N ALA A 46 38.55 -9.34 14.81
CA ALA A 46 38.02 -8.13 15.43
C ALA A 46 37.44 -7.16 14.38
N GLU A 47 38.15 -6.92 13.28
CA GLU A 47 37.68 -6.03 12.22
C GLU A 47 36.47 -6.58 11.48
N ILE A 48 36.43 -7.90 11.22
CA ILE A 48 35.22 -8.55 10.67
C ILE A 48 34.05 -8.36 11.62
N GLY A 49 34.21 -8.63 12.92
CA GLY A 49 33.11 -8.48 13.89
C GLY A 49 32.59 -7.04 13.99
N LYS A 50 33.48 -6.03 13.93
CA LYS A 50 33.07 -4.62 13.87
C LYS A 50 32.30 -4.32 12.60
N SER A 51 32.79 -4.77 11.44
CA SER A 51 32.16 -4.55 10.15
C SER A 51 30.76 -5.20 10.09
N GLU A 52 30.62 -6.44 10.57
CA GLU A 52 29.34 -7.16 10.63
C GLU A 52 28.33 -6.45 11.52
N ASN A 53 28.74 -5.93 12.67
CA ASN A 53 27.86 -5.17 13.57
C ASN A 53 27.41 -3.85 12.92
N LEU A 54 28.32 -3.10 12.31
CA LEU A 54 27.98 -1.87 11.60
C LEU A 54 27.01 -2.13 10.43
N LEU A 55 27.25 -3.20 9.66
CA LEU A 55 26.35 -3.59 8.57
C LEU A 55 24.96 -3.97 9.11
N ARG A 56 24.90 -4.72 10.21
CA ARG A 56 23.62 -5.10 10.85
C ARG A 56 22.84 -3.87 11.31
N ASP A 57 23.50 -2.92 11.97
CA ASP A 57 22.86 -1.70 12.48
C ASP A 57 22.37 -0.79 11.34
N ASN A 58 23.17 -0.67 10.27
CA ASN A 58 22.78 0.07 9.07
C ASN A 58 21.56 -0.57 8.38
N ILE A 59 21.58 -1.89 8.19
CA ILE A 59 20.45 -2.63 7.60
C ILE A 59 19.19 -2.46 8.45
N LYS A 60 19.31 -2.58 9.77
CA LYS A 60 18.17 -2.38 10.69
C LYS A 60 17.58 -0.98 10.53
N THR A 61 18.43 0.04 10.53
CA THR A 61 18.01 1.44 10.39
C THR A 61 17.32 1.71 9.06
N GLU A 62 17.86 1.19 7.95
CA GLU A 62 17.26 1.34 6.62
C GLU A 62 15.93 0.59 6.49
N ILE A 63 15.81 -0.60 7.09
CA ILE A 63 14.53 -1.33 7.16
C ILE A 63 13.48 -0.50 7.90
N GLU A 64 13.80 -0.02 9.11
CA GLU A 64 12.86 0.80 9.91
C GLU A 64 12.44 2.07 9.16
N ARG A 65 13.39 2.73 8.48
CA ARG A 65 13.12 3.91 7.64
C ARG A 65 12.18 3.58 6.47
N SER A 66 12.46 2.48 5.76
CA SER A 66 11.65 2.02 4.62
C SER A 66 10.24 1.63 5.05
N GLU A 67 10.09 0.90 6.15
CA GLU A 67 8.80 0.51 6.71
C GLU A 67 7.95 1.71 7.11
N ASN A 68 8.56 2.72 7.76
CA ASN A 68 7.86 3.95 8.11
C ASN A 68 7.40 4.73 6.88
N LEU A 69 8.27 4.88 5.87
CA LEU A 69 7.90 5.55 4.62
C LEU A 69 6.77 4.83 3.89
N LEU A 70 6.81 3.50 3.85
CA LEU A 70 5.77 2.68 3.24
C LEU A 70 4.45 2.84 3.99
N ARG A 71 4.48 2.80 5.33
CA ARG A 71 3.30 3.01 6.18
C ARG A 71 2.66 4.37 5.93
N ASP A 72 3.46 5.43 5.89
CA ASP A 72 2.97 6.80 5.66
C ASP A 72 2.38 6.94 4.26
N THR A 73 3.02 6.34 3.25
CA THR A 73 2.52 6.33 1.87
C THR A 73 1.17 5.61 1.77
N ILE A 74 1.06 4.41 2.35
CA ILE A 74 -0.18 3.65 2.37
C ILE A 74 -1.29 4.42 3.07
N LYS A 75 -1.00 5.03 4.23
CA LYS A 75 -1.97 5.84 4.97
C LYS A 75 -2.48 7.02 4.15
N ALA A 76 -1.58 7.70 3.43
CA ALA A 76 -1.95 8.81 2.55
C ALA A 76 -2.84 8.37 1.38
N GLU A 77 -2.49 7.26 0.72
CA GLU A 77 -3.28 6.72 -0.38
C GLU A 77 -4.67 6.22 0.07
N ILE A 78 -4.75 5.54 1.23
CA ILE A 78 -6.04 5.15 1.82
C ILE A 78 -6.89 6.39 2.08
N GLY A 79 -6.35 7.42 2.73
CA GLY A 79 -7.11 8.65 3.00
C GLY A 79 -7.58 9.36 1.73
N ARG A 80 -6.78 9.36 0.66
CA ARG A 80 -7.22 9.86 -0.66
C ARG A 80 -8.35 9.02 -1.24
N SER A 81 -8.22 7.69 -1.19
CA SER A 81 -9.23 6.77 -1.71
C SER A 81 -10.55 6.89 -0.95
N GLU A 82 -10.52 6.99 0.38
CA GLU A 82 -11.69 7.22 1.23
C GLU A 82 -12.40 8.52 0.86
N ASN A 83 -11.66 9.62 0.71
CA ASN A 83 -12.22 10.92 0.32
C ASN A 83 -12.87 10.88 -1.08
N LEU A 84 -12.27 10.16 -2.04
CA LEU A 84 -12.86 9.96 -3.36
C LEU A 84 -14.18 9.19 -3.27
N VAL A 85 -14.21 8.11 -2.48
CA VAL A 85 -15.42 7.31 -2.28
C VAL A 85 -16.51 8.15 -1.61
N LEU A 86 -16.19 8.91 -0.57
CA LEU A 86 -17.15 9.79 0.11
C LEU A 86 -17.72 10.84 -0.86
N SER A 87 -16.86 11.48 -1.66
CA SER A 87 -17.30 12.44 -2.67
C SER A 87 -18.21 11.83 -3.72
N GLU A 88 -17.96 10.58 -4.14
CA GLU A 88 -18.83 9.88 -5.07
C GLU A 88 -20.17 9.47 -4.44
N VAL A 89 -20.17 9.11 -3.16
CA VAL A 89 -21.41 8.84 -2.40
C VAL A 89 -22.27 10.09 -2.31
N ASP A 90 -21.69 11.23 -1.94
CA ASP A 90 -22.40 12.51 -1.87
C ASP A 90 -22.99 12.89 -3.24
N ARG A 91 -22.19 12.76 -4.31
CA ARG A 91 -22.63 13.02 -5.69
C ARG A 91 -23.77 12.10 -6.11
N VAL A 92 -23.71 10.82 -5.78
CA VAL A 92 -24.78 9.86 -6.10
C VAL A 92 -26.05 10.19 -5.31
N GLN A 93 -25.92 10.54 -4.02
CA GLN A 93 -27.04 10.94 -3.18
C GLN A 93 -27.76 12.17 -3.77
N GLU A 94 -27.03 13.23 -4.11
CA GLU A 94 -27.60 14.45 -4.71
C GLU A 94 -28.34 14.16 -6.03
N ASN A 95 -27.76 13.30 -6.87
CA ASN A 95 -28.38 12.87 -8.12
C ASN A 95 -29.68 12.08 -7.88
N LEU A 96 -29.70 11.21 -6.86
CA LEU A 96 -30.89 10.44 -6.50
C LEU A 96 -31.98 11.33 -5.92
N GLU A 97 -31.64 12.27 -5.04
CA GLU A 97 -32.57 13.26 -4.49
C GLU A 97 -33.22 14.08 -5.61
N THR A 98 -32.41 14.58 -6.55
CA THR A 98 -32.90 15.32 -7.72
C THR A 98 -33.89 14.49 -8.55
N LYS A 99 -33.57 13.22 -8.82
CA LYS A 99 -34.45 12.32 -9.58
C LYS A 99 -35.73 11.98 -8.82
N MET A 100 -35.66 11.80 -7.51
CA MET A 100 -36.85 11.55 -6.67
C MET A 100 -37.78 12.76 -6.69
N GLU A 101 -37.24 13.98 -6.61
CA GLU A 101 -38.05 15.20 -6.65
C GLU A 101 -38.70 15.41 -8.02
N GLN A 102 -38.04 15.00 -9.11
CA GLN A 102 -38.64 14.98 -10.43
C GLN A 102 -39.74 13.92 -10.55
N LEU A 103 -39.51 12.70 -10.05
CA LEU A 103 -40.53 11.64 -10.03
C LEU A 103 -41.77 12.05 -9.25
N LYS A 104 -41.59 12.73 -8.11
CA LYS A 104 -42.69 13.25 -7.30
C LYS A 104 -43.54 14.26 -8.07
N ARG A 105 -42.91 15.21 -8.75
CA ARG A 105 -43.62 16.17 -9.63
C ARG A 105 -44.39 15.47 -10.74
N ASN A 106 -43.77 14.52 -11.42
CA ASN A 106 -44.43 13.76 -12.49
C ASN A 106 -45.65 12.97 -11.97
N MET A 107 -45.58 12.44 -10.74
CA MET A 107 -46.68 11.71 -10.10
C MET A 107 -47.82 12.64 -9.68
N ASP A 108 -47.50 13.85 -9.21
CA ASP A 108 -48.49 14.88 -8.91
C ASP A 108 -49.22 15.32 -10.20
N GLU A 109 -48.48 15.54 -11.28
CA GLU A 109 -49.04 15.85 -12.61
C GLU A 109 -49.95 14.74 -13.12
N LEU A 110 -49.53 13.47 -13.01
CA LEU A 110 -50.33 12.33 -13.44
C LEU A 110 -51.64 12.20 -12.63
N THR A 111 -51.56 12.46 -11.33
CA THR A 111 -52.72 12.45 -10.43
C THR A 111 -53.70 13.55 -10.81
N GLN A 112 -53.21 14.75 -11.11
CA GLN A 112 -54.03 15.86 -11.60
C GLN A 112 -54.68 15.53 -12.95
N TYR A 113 -53.91 14.98 -13.89
CA TYR A 113 -54.44 14.54 -15.20
C TYR A 113 -55.60 13.56 -15.03
N TYR A 114 -55.44 12.54 -14.20
CA TYR A 114 -56.51 11.57 -13.95
C TYR A 114 -57.77 12.21 -13.36
N ARG A 115 -57.61 13.18 -12.44
CA ARG A 115 -58.73 13.93 -11.86
C ARG A 115 -59.47 14.74 -12.92
N THR A 116 -58.75 15.43 -13.80
CA THR A 116 -59.34 16.21 -14.90
C THR A 116 -60.13 15.30 -15.85
N VAL A 117 -59.53 14.20 -16.31
CA VAL A 117 -60.21 13.26 -17.22
C VAL A 117 -61.47 12.67 -16.59
N LYS A 118 -61.43 12.34 -15.29
CA LYS A 118 -62.61 11.86 -14.57
C LYS A 118 -63.72 12.90 -14.53
N LEU A 119 -63.40 14.16 -14.19
CA LEU A 119 -64.37 15.25 -14.19
C LEU A 119 -64.93 15.53 -15.59
N ASP A 120 -64.11 15.47 -16.63
CA ASP A 120 -64.56 15.63 -18.01
C ASP A 120 -65.55 14.52 -18.41
N HIS A 121 -65.31 13.28 -17.98
CA HIS A 121 -66.23 12.17 -18.21
C HIS A 121 -67.57 12.39 -17.48
N GLU A 122 -67.53 12.79 -16.20
CA GLU A 122 -68.72 13.11 -15.40
C GLU A 122 -69.52 14.28 -16.00
N ASN A 123 -68.83 15.35 -16.42
CA ASN A 123 -69.43 16.51 -17.08
C ASN A 123 -70.10 16.13 -18.41
N ASN A 124 -69.43 15.33 -19.25
CA ASN A 124 -69.99 14.86 -20.51
C ASN A 124 -71.24 14.00 -20.30
N ALA A 125 -71.26 13.13 -19.28
CA ALA A 125 -72.43 12.34 -18.94
C ALA A 125 -73.61 13.24 -18.50
N LEU A 126 -73.35 14.26 -17.68
CA LEU A 126 -74.36 15.22 -17.26
C LEU A 126 -74.92 16.02 -18.45
N PHE A 127 -74.05 16.51 -19.34
CA PHE A 127 -74.48 17.21 -20.56
C PHE A 127 -75.37 16.33 -21.45
N LEU A 128 -75.03 15.04 -21.60
CA LEU A 128 -75.88 14.10 -22.34
C LEU A 128 -77.25 13.92 -21.69
N GLN A 129 -77.32 13.81 -20.36
CA GLN A 129 -78.59 13.74 -19.63
C GLN A 129 -79.43 15.00 -19.83
N MET A 130 -78.84 16.20 -19.68
CA MET A 130 -79.53 17.47 -19.93
C MET A 130 -80.06 17.58 -21.36
N ILE A 131 -79.28 17.16 -22.36
CA ILE A 131 -79.73 17.14 -23.76
C ILE A 131 -80.91 16.20 -23.96
N GLN A 132 -80.90 15.02 -23.33
CA GLN A 132 -82.00 14.05 -23.41
C GLN A 132 -83.28 14.60 -22.76
N GLU A 133 -83.18 15.26 -21.61
CA GLU A 133 -84.30 15.91 -20.94
C GLU A 133 -84.89 17.03 -21.79
N LEU A 134 -84.07 17.94 -22.31
CA LEU A 134 -84.51 19.02 -23.21
C LEU A 134 -85.18 18.47 -24.47
N LYS A 135 -84.65 17.40 -25.07
CA LYS A 135 -85.31 16.73 -26.21
C LYS A 135 -86.70 16.21 -25.86
N LYS A 136 -86.85 15.60 -24.68
CA LYS A 136 -88.13 15.09 -24.20
C LYS A 136 -89.15 16.21 -23.97
N GLU A 137 -88.72 17.30 -23.33
CA GLU A 137 -89.56 18.50 -23.13
C GLU A 137 -89.99 19.12 -24.46
N MET A 138 -89.07 19.24 -25.42
CA MET A 138 -89.38 19.72 -26.77
C MET A 138 -90.42 18.86 -27.48
N GLU A 139 -90.32 17.54 -27.41
CA GLU A 139 -91.31 16.66 -28.03
C GLU A 139 -92.68 16.75 -27.34
N GLN A 140 -92.70 16.85 -26.01
CA GLN A 140 -93.95 17.11 -25.29
C GLN A 140 -94.58 18.45 -25.69
N LEU A 141 -93.77 19.49 -25.89
CA LEU A 141 -94.25 20.79 -26.32
C LEU A 141 -94.81 20.76 -27.74
N LYS A 142 -94.15 20.07 -28.68
CA LYS A 142 -94.67 19.88 -30.05
C LYS A 142 -96.03 19.19 -30.07
N ILE A 143 -96.22 18.14 -29.26
CA ILE A 143 -97.51 17.45 -29.15
C ILE A 143 -98.62 18.39 -28.66
N LYS A 144 -98.32 19.31 -27.74
CA LYS A 144 -99.31 20.27 -27.21
C LYS A 144 -99.69 21.38 -28.18
N ILE A 145 -98.85 21.67 -29.18
CA ILE A 145 -99.05 22.75 -30.15
C ILE A 145 -99.67 22.22 -31.46
N ALA A 146 -99.57 20.91 -31.73
CA ALA A 146 -100.23 20.21 -32.82
C ALA A 146 -101.68 19.86 -32.48
#